data_AF-A0A0M2UYZ1-F1
#
_entry.id   AF-A0A0M2UYZ1-F1
#
_cell.length_a   1.000
_cell.length_b   1.000
_cell.length_c   1.000
_cell.angle_alpha   90.00
_cell.angle_beta   90.00
_cell.angle_gamma   90.00
#
_symmetry.space_group_name_H-M   'P 1'
#
loop_
_entity.id
_entity.type
_entity.pdbx_description
1 polymer ?
#
loop_
_entity_poly.entity_id
_entity_poly.type
_entity_poly.pdbx_seq_one_letter_code
_entity_poly.pdbx_strand_id
1 'polypeptide(L)' 'MTLRIAVTPGEPAGIGPDLIITLAQQPWPAELVVCADAELLADRAKQLGLPLQLLPYNP' A
#
# COMPACT_ATOMS: atom_id res chain seq x y z
N MET A 1 -12.39 17.92 3.65
CA MET A 1 -12.33 16.93 2.55
C MET A 1 -10.92 16.38 2.54
N THR A 2 -10.76 15.07 2.70
CA THR A 2 -9.45 14.42 2.61
C THR A 2 -9.12 14.19 1.14
N LEU A 3 -7.91 14.54 0.71
CA LEU A 3 -7.47 14.26 -0.67
C LEU A 3 -7.19 12.77 -0.83
N ARG A 4 -7.58 12.20 -1.96
CA ARG A 4 -7.30 10.81 -2.33
C ARG A 4 -6.27 10.79 -3.45
N ILE A 5 -5.21 10.01 -3.25
CA ILE A 5 -4.11 9.85 -4.22
C ILE A 5 -4.09 8.38 -4.64
N ALA A 6 -4.32 8.12 -5.92
CA ALA A 6 -4.15 6.77 -6.47
C ALA A 6 -2.65 6.47 -6.63
N VAL A 7 -2.21 5.31 -6.14
CA VAL A 7 -0.83 4.85 -6.23
C VAL A 7 -0.81 3.49 -6.92
N THR A 8 -0.02 3.36 -7.97
CA THR A 8 0.23 2.09 -8.65
C THR A 8 1.65 1.64 -8.29
N PRO A 9 1.84 0.55 -7.53
CA PRO A 9 3.16 0.08 -7.14
C PRO A 9 4.02 -0.41 -8.32
N GLY A 10 3.47 -0.55 -9.51
CA GLY A 10 4.19 -0.97 -10.70
C GLY A 10 4.34 -2.50 -10.76
N GLU A 11 5.53 -2.97 -11.12
CA GLU A 11 5.83 -4.40 -11.31
C GLU A 11 5.73 -5.18 -9.99
N PRO A 12 4.87 -6.23 -9.89
CA PRO A 12 4.70 -7.04 -8.68
C PRO A 12 5.98 -7.69 -8.13
N ALA A 13 6.90 -8.08 -9.02
CA ALA A 13 8.19 -8.67 -8.64
C ALA A 13 9.26 -7.62 -8.29
N GLY A 14 8.99 -6.35 -8.56
CA GLY A 14 9.87 -5.24 -8.23
C GLY A 14 9.76 -4.82 -6.76
N ILE A 15 10.44 -3.73 -6.42
CA ILE A 15 10.43 -3.18 -5.05
C ILE A 15 9.24 -2.25 -4.75
N GLY A 16 8.40 -1.95 -5.75
CA GLY A 16 7.27 -1.03 -5.59
C GLY A 16 6.30 -1.41 -4.47
N PRO A 17 5.87 -2.68 -4.34
CA PRO A 17 5.12 -3.18 -3.19
C PRO A 17 5.80 -2.87 -1.85
N ASP A 18 7.10 -3.11 -1.75
CA ASP A 18 7.87 -2.90 -0.53
C ASP A 18 7.95 -1.42 -0.16
N LEU A 19 8.12 -0.56 -1.16
CA LEU A 19 8.14 0.89 -0.98
C LEU A 19 6.78 1.40 -0.48
N ILE A 20 5.67 0.95 -1.06
CA ILE A 20 4.35 1.42 -0.60
C ILE A 20 4.01 0.89 0.81
N ILE A 21 4.42 -0.33 1.15
CA ILE A 21 4.27 -0.89 2.51
C ILE A 21 5.09 -0.09 3.52
N THR A 22 6.31 0.29 3.15
CA THR A 22 7.18 1.14 3.98
C THR A 22 6.58 2.53 4.17
N LEU A 23 6.05 3.13 3.11
CA LEU A 23 5.36 4.43 3.17
C LEU A 23 4.10 4.36 4.05
N ALA A 24 3.41 3.21 4.11
CA ALA A 24 2.22 3.03 4.94
C ALA A 24 2.51 3.02 6.46
N GLN A 25 3.79 2.95 6.88
CA GLN A 25 4.17 2.93 8.30
C GLN A 25 4.13 4.32 8.96
N GLN A 26 3.88 5.38 8.19
CA GLN A 26 3.76 6.75 8.68
C GLN A 26 2.41 7.36 8.30
N PRO A 27 1.91 8.35 9.06
CA PRO A 27 0.70 9.05 8.70
C PRO A 27 0.90 9.90 7.44
N TRP A 28 -0.17 10.04 6.66
CA TRP A 28 -0.23 10.91 5.49
C TRP A 28 -1.36 11.91 5.63
N PRO A 29 -1.21 13.14 5.11
CA PRO A 29 -2.29 14.13 5.06
C PRO A 29 -3.35 13.80 3.99
N ALA A 30 -3.21 12.66 3.30
CA ALA A 30 -4.07 12.19 2.22
C ALA A 30 -4.31 10.68 2.35
N GLU A 31 -5.40 10.20 1.75
CA GLU A 31 -5.69 8.77 1.60
C GLU A 31 -4.88 8.22 0.41
N LEU A 32 -3.97 7.28 0.69
CA LEU A 32 -3.24 6.54 -0.35
C LEU A 32 -4.08 5.35 -0.81
N VAL A 33 -4.71 5.49 -1.97
CA VAL A 33 -5.50 4.42 -2.60
C VAL A 33 -4.58 3.60 -3.48
N VAL A 34 -4.16 2.43 -2.99
CA VAL A 34 -3.21 1.58 -3.71
C VAL A 34 -3.96 0.67 -4.67
N CYS A 35 -3.73 0.86 -5.97
CA CYS A 35 -4.26 -0.01 -7.02
C CYS A 35 -3.30 -1.18 -7.24
N ALA A 36 -3.48 -2.24 -6.45
CA ALA A 36 -2.69 -3.46 -6.52
C ALA A 36 -3.47 -4.67 -5.99
N ASP A 37 -2.89 -5.85 -6.14
CA ASP A 37 -3.39 -7.07 -5.51
C ASP A 37 -3.17 -6.98 -3.98
N ALA A 38 -4.23 -7.20 -3.20
CA ALA A 38 -4.20 -7.11 -1.75
C ALA A 38 -3.44 -8.26 -1.09
N GLU A 39 -3.50 -9.47 -1.66
CA GLU A 39 -2.77 -10.64 -1.17
C GLU A 39 -1.27 -10.45 -1.37
N LEU A 40 -0.86 -9.93 -2.53
CA LEU A 40 0.53 -9.56 -2.79
C LEU A 40 1.07 -8.61 -1.72
N LEU A 41 0.35 -7.52 -1.41
CA LEU A 41 0.79 -6.55 -0.40
C LEU A 41 0.86 -7.17 1.00
N ALA A 42 -0.13 -7.99 1.37
CA ALA A 42 -0.14 -8.67 2.66
C ALA A 42 1.05 -9.64 2.80
N ASP A 43 1.35 -10.41 1.77
CA ASP A 43 2.46 -11.35 1.78
C ASP A 43 3.83 -10.66 1.77
N ARG A 44 3.98 -9.58 1.00
CA ARG A 44 5.19 -8.74 1.05
C ARG A 44 5.38 -8.11 2.43
N ALA A 45 4.31 -7.64 3.07
CA ALA A 45 4.41 -7.07 4.42
C ALA A 45 4.87 -8.10 5.45
N LYS A 46 4.35 -9.34 5.37
CA LYS A 46 4.85 -10.47 6.20
C LYS A 46 6.33 -10.74 5.95
N GLN A 47 6.77 -10.78 4.69
CA GLN A 47 8.18 -11.00 4.33
C GLN A 47 9.10 -9.90 4.89
N LEU A 48 8.62 -8.65 4.90
CA LEU A 48 9.33 -7.50 5.47
C LEU A 48 9.24 -7.41 7.00
N GLY A 49 8.36 -8.19 7.63
CA GLY A 49 8.08 -8.09 9.07
C GLY A 49 7.42 -6.77 9.47
N LEU A 50 6.72 -6.11 8.54
CA LEU A 50 6.04 -4.84 8.77
C LEU A 50 4.53 -5.06 8.98
N PRO A 51 3.89 -4.38 9.96
CA PRO A 51 2.45 -4.44 10.10
C PRO A 51 1.79 -3.73 8.91
N LEU A 52 0.74 -4.33 8.36
CA LEU A 52 -0.04 -3.74 7.29
C LEU A 52 -1.52 -4.01 7.50
N GLN A 53 -2.32 -2.95 7.55
CA GLN A 53 -3.77 -3.02 7.49
C GLN A 53 -4.24 -2.49 6.13
N LEU A 54 -4.88 -3.35 5.35
CA LEU A 54 -5.50 -2.97 4.08
C LEU A 54 -6.96 -2.62 4.32
N LEU A 55 -7.37 -1.46 3.83
CA LEU A 55 -8.77 -1.01 3.88
C LEU A 55 -9.38 -1.19 2.48
N PRO A 56 -10.50 -1.92 2.35
CA PRO A 56 -11.21 -2.01 1.08
C PRO A 56 -11.61 -0.62 0.57
N TYR A 57 -11.36 -0.36 -0.70
CA TYR A 57 -11.74 0.91 -1.31
C TYR A 57 -13.27 1.00 -1.46
N ASN A 58 -13.84 2.12 -0.99
CA ASN A 58 -15.24 2.49 -1.21
C ASN A 58 -15.28 3.85 -1.92
N PRO A 59 -15.77 3.92 -3.17
CA PRO A 59 -15.77 5.16 -3.94
C PRO A 59 -16.54 6.32 -3.26
#